data_AF-A0A6A4Z2G2-F1
#
_entry.id   AF-A0A6A4Z2G2-F1
#
_cell.length_a   1.000
_cell.length_b   1.000
_cell.length_c   1.000
_cell.angle_alpha   90.00
_cell.angle_beta   90.00
_cell.angle_gamma   90.00
#
_symmetry.space_group_name_H-M   'P 1'
#
loop_
_entity.id
_entity.type
_entity.pdbx_description
1 polymer ?
#
loop_
_entity_poly.entity_id
_entity_poly.type
_entity_poly.pdbx_seq_one_letter_code
_entity_poly.pdbx_strand_id
1 'polypeptide(L)'
;MAVLKALIVEGKIKYVGLSECTPDELRRAHAVHPITAIEMEWSLKSRDLEAAVVPVARELGVGIVAYSPLCRGFLTSIDTFDKLAADDWRRTLPRFADGKLEESKTKVARFFDIAAAKGCTPAQLALAWVHSQGPDVFPIPGT
;
A
#
# COMPACT_ATOMS: atom_id res chain seq x y z
N MET A 1 21.55 -4.89 8.29
CA MET A 1 21.27 -3.85 9.31
C MET A 1 22.51 -3.18 9.90
N ALA A 2 23.60 -3.90 10.22
CA ALA A 2 24.80 -3.28 10.81
C ALA A 2 25.38 -2.10 10.00
N VAL A 3 25.43 -2.23 8.66
CA VAL A 3 25.86 -1.16 7.76
C VAL A 3 24.96 0.08 7.86
N LEU A 4 23.63 -0.10 7.79
CA LEU A 4 22.68 1.02 7.90
C LEU A 4 22.79 1.72 9.26
N LYS A 5 23.00 0.97 10.34
CA LYS A 5 23.26 1.54 11.67
C LYS A 5 24.55 2.39 11.68
N ALA A 6 25.63 1.94 11.05
CA ALA A 6 26.85 2.72 10.93
C ALA A 6 26.61 4.05 10.19
N LEU A 7 25.82 4.02 9.10
CA LEU A 7 25.47 5.24 8.36
C LEU A 7 24.65 6.24 9.19
N ILE A 8 23.81 5.78 10.12
CA ILE A 8 23.13 6.64 11.11
C ILE A 8 24.14 7.29 12.06
N VAL A 9 25.06 6.49 12.61
CA VAL A 9 26.11 6.97 13.54
C VAL A 9 27.05 7.98 12.86
N GLU A 10 27.38 7.74 11.59
CA GLU A 10 28.15 8.66 10.75
C GLU A 10 27.35 9.92 10.33
N GLY A 11 26.05 9.98 10.63
CA GLY A 11 25.18 11.10 10.26
C GLY A 11 24.82 11.19 8.78
N LYS A 12 25.08 10.14 7.99
CA LYS A 12 24.81 10.10 6.54
C LYS A 12 23.33 9.90 6.21
N ILE A 13 22.61 9.21 7.09
CA ILE A 13 21.17 9.04 7.03
C ILE A 13 20.57 9.33 8.40
N LYS A 14 19.29 9.70 8.45
CA LYS A 14 18.59 10.03 9.71
C LYS A 14 17.73 8.87 10.24
N TYR A 15 17.18 8.08 9.33
CA TYR A 15 16.19 7.04 9.62
C TYR A 15 16.43 5.82 8.74
N VAL A 16 15.93 4.67 9.18
CA VAL A 16 15.96 3.43 8.41
C VAL A 16 14.53 2.91 8.25
N GLY A 17 14.16 2.56 7.02
CA GLY A 17 12.93 1.85 6.71
C GLY A 17 13.19 0.50 6.05
N LEU A 18 12.18 -0.34 6.02
CA LEU A 18 12.17 -1.60 5.27
C LEU A 18 11.03 -1.58 4.25
N SER A 19 11.13 -2.38 3.20
CA SER A 19 10.04 -2.59 2.25
C SER A 19 9.75 -4.08 2.14
N GLU A 20 8.47 -4.44 2.04
CA GLU A 20 8.02 -5.83 1.82
C GLU A 20 8.57 -6.83 2.85
N CYS A 21 8.77 -6.39 4.10
CA CYS A 21 9.30 -7.26 5.14
C CYS A 21 8.22 -8.11 5.81
N THR A 22 8.58 -9.33 6.15
CA THR A 22 7.80 -10.20 7.04
C THR A 22 7.85 -9.70 8.49
N PRO A 23 6.91 -10.16 9.35
CA PRO A 23 6.94 -9.85 10.79
C PRO A 23 8.28 -10.19 11.46
N ASP A 24 8.85 -11.35 11.12
CA ASP A 24 10.12 -11.81 11.70
C ASP A 24 11.30 -10.96 11.23
N GLU A 25 11.33 -10.57 9.96
CA GLU A 25 12.35 -9.66 9.44
C GLU A 25 12.29 -8.30 10.12
N LEU A 26 11.09 -7.76 10.32
CA LEU A 26 10.89 -6.50 11.01
C LEU A 26 11.44 -6.56 12.45
N ARG A 27 11.09 -7.60 13.21
CA ARG A 27 11.58 -7.78 14.59
C ARG A 27 13.10 -7.90 14.64
N ARG A 28 13.70 -8.76 13.79
CA ARG A 28 15.16 -8.94 13.76
C ARG A 28 15.88 -7.65 13.39
N ALA A 29 15.36 -6.90 12.43
CA ALA A 29 15.97 -5.65 12.01
C ALA A 29 15.86 -4.57 13.10
N HIS A 30 14.68 -4.43 13.70
CA HIS A 30 14.41 -3.47 14.76
C HIS A 30 15.27 -3.71 16.02
N ALA A 31 15.58 -4.99 16.33
CA ALA A 31 16.48 -5.34 17.42
C ALA A 31 17.94 -4.86 17.22
N VAL A 32 18.38 -4.64 15.97
CA VAL A 32 19.73 -4.13 15.67
C VAL A 32 19.77 -2.59 15.74
N HIS A 33 18.75 -1.95 15.17
CA HIS A 33 18.52 -0.51 15.20
C HIS A 33 17.03 -0.23 14.95
N PRO A 34 16.40 0.74 15.65
CA PRO A 34 14.99 1.05 15.46
C PRO A 34 14.63 1.31 14.00
N ILE A 35 13.64 0.60 13.50
CA ILE A 35 13.04 0.85 12.19
C ILE A 35 12.01 1.96 12.35
N THR A 36 12.09 2.98 11.50
CA THR A 36 11.20 4.14 11.55
C THR A 36 9.89 3.88 10.82
N ALA A 37 9.95 3.23 9.65
CA ALA A 37 8.78 2.89 8.86
C ALA A 37 8.98 1.62 8.04
N ILE A 38 7.88 0.94 7.71
CA ILE A 38 7.83 -0.09 6.67
C ILE A 38 7.03 0.41 5.47
N GLU A 39 7.39 -0.02 4.27
CA GLU A 39 6.66 0.28 3.03
C GLU A 39 6.02 -1.02 2.48
N MET A 40 4.69 -1.07 2.44
CA MET A 40 3.91 -2.28 2.12
C MET A 40 2.77 -1.97 1.13
N GLU A 41 2.38 -2.95 0.31
CA GLU A 41 1.16 -2.81 -0.51
C GLU A 41 -0.07 -2.79 0.40
N TRP A 42 -0.82 -1.69 0.42
CA TRP A 42 -2.10 -1.63 1.16
C TRP A 42 -3.15 -0.86 0.36
N SER A 43 -4.24 -1.55 0.04
CA SER A 43 -5.40 -0.96 -0.61
C SER A 43 -6.66 -1.76 -0.25
N LEU A 44 -7.83 -1.32 -0.72
CA LEU A 44 -9.07 -2.10 -0.59
C LEU A 44 -8.97 -3.52 -1.18
N LYS A 45 -8.01 -3.78 -2.07
CA LYS A 45 -7.79 -5.09 -2.72
C LYS A 45 -6.58 -5.87 -2.22
N SER A 46 -5.72 -5.27 -1.42
CA SER A 46 -4.48 -5.87 -0.92
C SER A 46 -4.41 -5.61 0.57
N ARG A 47 -4.80 -6.63 1.35
CA ARG A 47 -5.08 -6.52 2.80
C ARG A 47 -4.39 -7.59 3.64
N ASP A 48 -3.56 -8.44 3.03
CA ASP A 48 -2.88 -9.54 3.73
C ASP A 48 -1.96 -9.04 4.85
N LEU A 49 -1.39 -7.85 4.66
CA LEU A 49 -0.56 -7.19 5.68
C LEU A 49 -1.30 -6.93 7.00
N GLU A 50 -2.63 -6.77 6.98
CA GLU A 50 -3.45 -6.45 8.17
C GLU A 50 -3.37 -7.56 9.22
N ALA A 51 -3.33 -8.82 8.78
CA ALA A 51 -3.18 -9.98 9.65
C ALA A 51 -1.70 -10.37 9.87
N ALA A 52 -0.77 -9.82 9.09
CA ALA A 52 0.64 -10.19 9.09
C ALA A 52 1.51 -9.13 9.80
N VAL A 53 2.03 -8.15 9.06
CA VAL A 53 3.08 -7.24 9.56
C VAL A 53 2.51 -6.02 10.33
N VAL A 54 1.27 -5.63 10.08
CA VAL A 54 0.64 -4.46 10.74
C VAL A 54 0.62 -4.55 12.27
N PRO A 55 0.22 -5.69 12.90
CA PRO A 55 0.26 -5.81 14.36
C PRO A 55 1.66 -5.63 14.95
N VAL A 56 2.67 -6.17 14.26
CA VAL A 56 4.08 -6.08 14.70
C VAL A 56 4.63 -4.68 14.52
N ALA A 57 4.31 -4.00 13.41
CA ALA A 57 4.68 -2.60 13.21
C ALA A 57 4.15 -1.72 14.34
N ARG A 58 2.88 -1.92 14.72
CA ARG A 58 2.24 -1.17 15.82
C ARG A 58 2.85 -1.48 17.18
N GLU A 59 3.12 -2.75 17.48
CA GLU A 59 3.80 -3.15 18.71
C GLU A 59 5.17 -2.46 18.86
N LEU A 60 5.90 -2.32 17.75
CA LEU A 60 7.23 -1.72 17.72
C LEU A 60 7.23 -0.19 17.52
N GLY A 61 6.05 0.44 17.39
CA GLY A 61 5.92 1.88 17.12
C GLY A 61 6.45 2.33 15.74
N VAL A 62 6.37 1.44 14.75
CA VAL A 62 6.87 1.65 13.37
C VAL A 62 5.75 2.19 12.49
N GLY A 63 6.03 3.27 11.74
CA GLY A 63 5.08 3.82 10.76
C GLY A 63 4.87 2.91 9.55
N ILE A 64 3.73 3.03 8.88
CA ILE A 64 3.36 2.20 7.74
C ILE A 64 3.12 3.10 6.53
N VAL A 65 4.03 3.04 5.57
CA VAL A 65 3.91 3.71 4.28
C VAL A 65 3.20 2.77 3.31
N ALA A 66 2.02 3.16 2.84
CA ALA A 66 1.16 2.33 2.02
C ALA A 66 1.33 2.67 0.53
N TYR A 67 1.96 1.77 -0.23
CA TYR A 67 2.09 1.92 -1.68
C TYR A 67 0.94 1.26 -2.44
N SER A 68 0.76 1.68 -3.70
CA SER A 68 -0.37 1.30 -4.56
C SER A 68 -1.76 1.46 -3.91
N PRO A 69 -2.04 2.52 -3.14
CA PRO A 69 -3.32 2.67 -2.43
C PRO A 69 -4.52 2.74 -3.38
N LEU A 70 -4.30 3.17 -4.63
CA LEU A 70 -5.31 3.27 -5.69
C LEU A 70 -5.47 1.99 -6.52
N CYS A 71 -4.95 0.85 -6.05
CA CYS A 71 -4.99 -0.42 -6.78
C CYS A 71 -4.43 -0.30 -8.21
N ARG A 72 -3.28 0.38 -8.36
CA ARG A 72 -2.60 0.59 -9.65
C ARG A 72 -3.48 1.29 -10.71
N GLY A 73 -4.35 2.18 -10.25
CA GLY A 73 -5.27 2.98 -11.06
C GLY A 73 -6.71 2.46 -11.11
N PHE A 74 -7.01 1.31 -10.50
CA PHE A 74 -8.36 0.75 -10.57
C PHE A 74 -9.40 1.51 -9.74
N LEU A 75 -8.94 2.25 -8.72
CA LEU A 75 -9.80 3.08 -7.89
C LEU A 75 -9.83 4.55 -8.34
N THR A 76 -9.46 4.83 -9.59
CA THR A 76 -9.58 6.19 -10.18
C THR A 76 -10.71 6.26 -11.21
N SER A 77 -10.87 5.23 -12.03
CA SER A 77 -12.00 5.02 -12.94
C SER A 77 -12.26 3.53 -13.12
N ILE A 78 -13.53 3.15 -13.29
CA ILE A 78 -13.92 1.75 -13.51
C ILE A 78 -13.43 1.22 -14.88
N ASP A 79 -13.22 2.12 -15.84
CA ASP A 79 -12.79 1.82 -17.20
C ASP A 79 -11.28 2.05 -17.43
N THR A 80 -10.51 2.37 -16.38
CA THR A 80 -9.06 2.63 -16.46
C THR A 80 -8.33 1.52 -17.23
N PHE A 81 -8.75 0.27 -17.03
CA PHE A 81 -8.07 -0.90 -17.56
C PHE A 81 -8.41 -1.21 -19.01
N ASP A 82 -9.57 -0.76 -19.49
CA ASP A 82 -9.97 -0.89 -20.89
C ASP A 82 -9.12 0.00 -21.80
N LYS A 83 -8.49 1.03 -21.22
CA LYS A 83 -7.69 2.05 -21.91
C LYS A 83 -6.17 1.78 -21.85
N LEU A 84 -5.75 0.64 -21.30
CA LEU A 84 -4.33 0.32 -21.21
C LEU A 84 -3.73 -0.01 -22.57
N ALA A 85 -2.53 0.51 -22.82
CA ALA A 85 -1.72 0.13 -23.97
C ALA A 85 -1.44 -1.39 -23.98
N ALA A 86 -1.22 -1.96 -25.15
CA ALA A 86 -1.04 -3.41 -25.31
C ALA A 86 0.16 -3.96 -24.52
N ASP A 87 1.19 -3.15 -24.33
CA ASP A 87 2.43 -3.46 -23.62
C ASP A 87 2.42 -3.05 -22.13
N ASP A 88 1.30 -2.53 -21.62
CA ASP A 88 1.19 -2.16 -20.21
C ASP A 88 1.30 -3.40 -19.31
N TRP A 89 2.31 -3.41 -18.44
CA TRP A 89 2.60 -4.54 -17.56
C TRP A 89 1.42 -4.91 -16.64
N ARG A 90 0.53 -3.95 -16.31
CA ARG A 90 -0.64 -4.22 -15.45
C ARG A 90 -1.56 -5.27 -16.06
N ARG A 91 -1.53 -5.46 -17.38
CA ARG A 91 -2.26 -6.53 -18.10
C ARG A 91 -1.81 -7.93 -17.70
N THR A 92 -0.63 -8.08 -17.08
CA THR A 92 -0.11 -9.37 -16.60
C THR A 92 -0.58 -9.73 -15.18
N LEU A 93 -1.22 -8.80 -14.47
CA LEU A 93 -1.62 -9.06 -13.08
C LEU A 93 -2.75 -10.11 -13.01
N PRO A 94 -2.69 -11.09 -12.08
CA PRO A 94 -3.64 -12.20 -12.01
C PRO A 94 -5.12 -11.79 -11.90
N ARG A 95 -5.38 -10.62 -11.30
CA ARG A 95 -6.73 -10.06 -11.13
C ARG A 95 -7.35 -9.52 -12.43
N PHE A 96 -6.60 -9.54 -13.53
CA PHE A 96 -7.04 -9.11 -14.85
C PHE A 96 -6.89 -10.21 -15.93
N ALA A 97 -6.39 -11.39 -15.55
CA ALA A 97 -6.33 -12.55 -16.43
C ALA A 97 -7.71 -13.24 -16.55
N ASP A 98 -7.93 -13.96 -17.66
CA ASP A 98 -9.03 -14.93 -17.82
C ASP A 98 -10.44 -14.41 -17.47
N GLY A 99 -10.78 -13.18 -17.87
CA GLY A 99 -12.11 -12.59 -17.62
C GLY A 99 -12.32 -12.02 -16.21
N LYS A 100 -11.34 -12.11 -15.32
CA LYS A 100 -11.40 -11.57 -13.95
C LYS A 100 -11.50 -10.04 -13.87
N LEU A 101 -11.28 -9.34 -14.98
CA LEU A 101 -11.44 -7.89 -15.06
C LEU A 101 -12.90 -7.49 -14.81
N GLU A 102 -13.88 -8.14 -15.45
CA GLU A 102 -15.30 -7.81 -15.29
C GLU A 102 -15.81 -8.15 -13.88
N GLU A 103 -15.34 -9.26 -13.31
CA GLU A 103 -15.59 -9.59 -11.91
C GLU A 103 -15.01 -8.52 -10.97
N SER A 104 -13.78 -8.07 -11.24
CA SER A 104 -13.14 -6.99 -10.48
C SER A 104 -13.91 -5.67 -10.58
N LYS A 105 -14.44 -5.33 -11.77
CA LYS A 105 -15.23 -4.11 -12.00
C LYS A 105 -16.53 -4.17 -11.21
N THR A 106 -17.22 -5.30 -11.26
CA THR A 106 -18.45 -5.54 -10.51
C THR A 106 -18.21 -5.39 -9.00
N LYS A 107 -17.10 -5.94 -8.48
CA LYS A 107 -16.75 -5.83 -7.05
C LYS A 107 -16.50 -4.39 -6.59
N VAL A 108 -15.99 -3.52 -7.47
CA VAL A 108 -15.71 -2.12 -7.09
C VAL A 108 -16.82 -1.15 -7.48
N ALA A 109 -17.80 -1.52 -8.30
CA ALA A 109 -18.86 -0.60 -8.72
C ALA A 109 -19.53 0.12 -7.54
N ARG A 110 -19.83 -0.63 -6.46
CA ARG A 110 -20.41 -0.08 -5.23
C ARG A 110 -19.52 0.98 -4.56
N PHE A 111 -18.20 0.87 -4.70
CA PHE A 111 -17.25 1.85 -4.15
C PHE A 111 -17.37 3.20 -4.88
N PHE A 112 -17.59 3.19 -6.19
CA PHE A 112 -17.82 4.41 -6.98
C PHE A 112 -19.13 5.08 -6.58
N ASP A 113 -20.20 4.31 -6.33
CA ASP A 113 -21.47 4.85 -5.81
C ASP A 113 -21.27 5.56 -4.47
N ILE A 114 -20.46 5.00 -3.57
CA ILE A 114 -20.16 5.59 -2.26
C ILE A 114 -19.37 6.90 -2.43
N ALA A 115 -18.41 6.94 -3.33
CA ALA A 115 -17.65 8.16 -3.61
C ALA A 115 -18.56 9.28 -4.15
N ALA A 116 -19.44 8.94 -5.09
CA ALA A 116 -20.44 9.85 -5.63
C ALA A 116 -21.40 10.37 -4.55
N ALA A 117 -21.94 9.48 -3.71
CA ALA A 117 -22.82 9.85 -2.61
C ALA A 117 -22.14 10.75 -1.55
N LYS A 118 -20.81 10.65 -1.42
CA LYS A 118 -19.99 11.51 -0.53
C LYS A 118 -19.49 12.79 -1.20
N GLY A 119 -19.76 12.99 -2.49
CA GLY A 119 -19.29 14.17 -3.23
C GLY A 119 -17.77 14.24 -3.39
N CYS A 120 -17.09 13.09 -3.43
CA CYS A 120 -15.64 13.01 -3.62
C CYS A 120 -15.27 12.10 -4.78
N THR A 121 -14.04 12.19 -5.26
CA THR A 121 -13.54 11.26 -6.29
C THR A 121 -13.30 9.87 -5.69
N PRO A 122 -13.40 8.80 -6.49
CA PRO A 122 -13.02 7.46 -6.05
C PRO A 122 -11.60 7.39 -5.48
N ALA A 123 -10.66 8.16 -6.05
CA ALA A 123 -9.29 8.26 -5.57
C ALA A 123 -9.22 8.91 -4.17
N GLN A 124 -9.96 10.00 -3.94
CA GLN A 124 -10.04 10.64 -2.62
C GLN A 124 -10.62 9.68 -1.58
N LEU A 125 -11.69 8.95 -1.92
CA LEU A 125 -12.28 7.97 -1.01
C LEU A 125 -11.29 6.84 -0.69
N ALA A 126 -10.52 6.37 -1.67
CA ALA A 126 -9.56 5.28 -1.48
C ALA A 126 -8.40 5.71 -0.57
N LEU A 127 -7.86 6.91 -0.80
CA LEU A 127 -6.79 7.46 0.04
C LEU A 127 -7.29 7.73 1.46
N ALA A 128 -8.50 8.27 1.62
CA ALA A 128 -9.11 8.48 2.92
C ALA A 128 -9.30 7.14 3.68
N TRP A 129 -9.69 6.08 2.98
CA TRP A 129 -9.85 4.75 3.58
C TRP A 129 -8.53 4.13 4.03
N VAL A 130 -7.46 4.24 3.24
CA VAL A 130 -6.14 3.72 3.64
C VAL A 130 -5.60 4.54 4.82
N HIS A 131 -5.71 5.87 4.76
CA HIS A 131 -5.27 6.73 5.85
C HIS A 131 -6.09 6.49 7.14
N SER A 132 -7.38 6.15 7.03
CA SER A 132 -8.21 5.86 8.21
C SER A 132 -7.84 4.55 8.92
N GLN A 133 -6.92 3.74 8.39
CA GLN A 133 -6.48 2.51 9.07
C GLN A 133 -5.69 2.79 10.35
N GLY A 134 -5.13 3.99 10.51
CA GLY A 134 -4.53 4.46 11.75
C GLY A 134 -3.67 5.72 11.58
N PRO A 135 -3.37 6.46 12.66
CA PRO A 135 -2.50 7.64 12.62
C PRO A 135 -1.05 7.31 12.23
N ASP A 136 -0.68 6.02 12.28
CA ASP A 136 0.57 5.41 11.87
C ASP A 136 0.63 5.11 10.36
N VAL A 137 -0.42 5.41 9.58
CA VAL A 137 -0.54 5.01 8.16
C VAL A 137 -0.45 6.20 7.20
N PHE A 138 0.47 6.10 6.25
CA PHE A 138 0.81 7.15 5.28
C PHE A 138 0.69 6.62 3.84
N PRO A 139 -0.44 6.84 3.14
CA PRO A 139 -0.56 6.43 1.74
C PRO A 139 0.30 7.30 0.82
N ILE A 140 0.99 6.66 -0.14
CA ILE A 140 1.79 7.32 -1.17
C ILE A 140 1.16 7.12 -2.56
N PRO A 141 0.29 8.04 -3.03
CA PRO A 141 -0.26 7.96 -4.38
C PRO A 141 0.82 8.29 -5.44
N GLY A 142 0.77 7.59 -6.57
CA GLY A 142 1.49 8.01 -7.78
C GLY A 142 0.80 9.21 -8.44
N THR A 143 1.54 9.94 -9.27
CA THR A 143 1.09 11.16 -9.97
C THR A 143 1.15 11.00 -11.48
#